data_AF-K6GT39-F1
#
_entry.id   AF-K6GT39-F1
#
_cell.length_a   1.000
_cell.length_b   1.000
_cell.length_c   1.000
_cell.angle_alpha   90.00
_cell.angle_beta   90.00
_cell.angle_gamma   90.00
#
_symmetry.space_group_name_H-M   'P 1'
#
loop_
_entity.id
_entity.type
_entity.pdbx_description
1 polymer ?
#
loop_
_entity_poly.entity_id
_entity_poly.type
_entity_poly.pdbx_seq_one_letter_code
_entity_poly.pdbx_strand_id
1 'polypeptide(L)'
;MSGQLDYEINKELGECYLFMGDLDKAEEYYGKAMTSNGVHPDPYLGLATIAVQRGKLDDAMSLYRKASSIEADDRSLSGMALIEMERGQSAEAFTHFKGALAKNPENLVALFGLVRLAHADERLEEVLPYLQDYLALDPLKHEVRFTLAGCLVSLGHHAEAGAEIDQILLQDPANDAARELADELKRIAA
;
A
#
# COMPACT_ATOMS: atom_id res chain seq x y z
N MET A 1 1.46 25.80 24.07
CA MET A 1 0.13 25.69 23.43
C MET A 1 0.11 26.29 22.02
N SER A 2 0.77 27.43 21.73
CA SER A 2 0.80 28.00 20.36
C SER A 2 1.45 27.09 19.31
N GLY A 3 2.64 26.55 19.59
CA GLY A 3 3.37 25.74 18.59
C GLY A 3 2.69 24.45 18.14
N GLN A 4 1.90 23.80 19.01
CA GLN A 4 1.15 22.61 18.64
C GLN A 4 -0.03 22.95 17.73
N LEU A 5 -0.75 24.03 18.00
CA LEU A 5 -1.84 24.48 17.14
C LEU A 5 -1.31 24.94 15.78
N ASP A 6 -0.17 25.64 15.76
CA ASP A 6 0.50 26.03 14.53
C ASP A 6 0.95 24.81 13.72
N TYR A 7 1.47 23.76 14.36
CA TYR A 7 1.79 22.49 13.73
C TYR A 7 0.57 21.88 13.03
N GLU A 8 -0.53 21.65 13.78
CA GLU A 8 -1.72 20.98 13.25
C GLU A 8 -2.31 21.74 12.06
N ILE A 9 -2.43 23.07 12.16
CA ILE A 9 -2.96 23.90 11.06
C ILE A 9 -2.09 23.77 9.81
N ASN A 10 -0.77 23.85 9.96
CA ASN A 10 0.12 23.75 8.81
C ASN A 10 0.16 22.32 8.23
N LYS A 11 0.06 21.28 9.06
CA LYS A 11 -0.06 19.88 8.62
C LYS A 11 -1.32 19.68 7.78
N GLU A 12 -2.47 20.09 8.29
CA GLU A 12 -3.77 19.95 7.62
C GLU A 12 -3.83 20.75 6.31
N LEU A 13 -3.27 21.97 6.29
CA LEU A 13 -3.16 22.75 5.05
C LEU A 13 -2.26 22.06 4.04
N GLY A 14 -1.13 21.49 4.48
CA GLY A 14 -0.24 20.70 3.63
C GLY A 14 -0.98 19.51 2.99
N GLU A 15 -1.74 18.76 3.78
CA GLU A 15 -2.56 17.63 3.32
C GLU A 15 -3.63 18.06 2.31
N CYS A 16 -4.32 19.17 2.58
CA CYS A 16 -5.31 19.72 1.65
C CYS A 16 -4.70 20.11 0.30
N TYR A 17 -3.55 20.81 0.31
CA TYR A 17 -2.89 21.21 -0.93
C TYR A 17 -2.31 20.02 -1.69
N LEU A 18 -1.80 19.01 -0.97
CA LEU A 18 -1.35 17.75 -1.58
C LEU A 18 -2.51 17.04 -2.29
N PHE A 19 -3.67 16.96 -1.65
CA PHE A 19 -4.89 16.38 -2.26
C PHE A 19 -5.36 17.16 -3.49
N MET A 20 -5.21 18.49 -3.49
CA MET A 20 -5.52 19.34 -4.65
C MET A 20 -4.45 19.29 -5.75
N GLY A 21 -3.31 18.64 -5.52
CA GLY A 21 -2.18 18.58 -6.46
C GLY A 21 -1.34 19.86 -6.54
N ASP A 22 -1.57 20.84 -5.65
CA ASP A 22 -0.76 22.06 -5.55
C ASP A 22 0.48 21.76 -4.70
N LEU A 23 1.45 21.09 -5.32
CA LEU A 23 2.63 20.53 -4.62
C LEU A 23 3.51 21.61 -3.99
N ASP A 24 3.56 22.80 -4.59
CA ASP A 24 4.38 23.90 -4.10
C ASP A 24 3.82 24.44 -2.78
N LYS A 25 2.50 24.63 -2.69
CA LYS A 25 1.88 25.01 -1.41
C LYS A 25 1.91 23.88 -0.40
N ALA A 26 1.69 22.64 -0.82
CA ALA A 26 1.79 21.50 0.09
C ALA A 26 3.17 21.47 0.76
N GLU A 27 4.24 21.63 -0.02
CA GLU A 27 5.61 21.70 0.47
C GLU A 27 5.83 22.90 1.40
N GLU A 28 5.29 24.09 1.08
CA GLU A 28 5.36 25.26 1.95
C GLU A 28 4.76 24.98 3.34
N TYR A 29 3.54 24.42 3.37
CA TYR A 29 2.82 24.19 4.61
C TYR A 29 3.39 23.02 5.42
N TYR A 30 3.81 21.92 4.78
CA TYR A 30 4.57 20.88 5.49
C TYR A 30 5.92 21.41 6.01
N GLY A 31 6.58 22.29 5.25
CA GLY A 31 7.81 22.96 5.71
C GLY A 31 7.59 23.77 6.98
N LYS A 32 6.47 24.51 7.07
CA LYS A 32 6.06 25.22 8.30
C LYS A 32 5.77 24.24 9.44
N ALA A 33 5.02 23.17 9.19
CA ALA A 33 4.71 22.15 10.21
C ALA A 33 5.98 21.48 10.76
N MET A 34 6.98 21.25 9.91
CA MET A 34 8.28 20.66 10.30
C MET A 34 9.06 21.54 11.29
N THR A 35 8.82 22.87 11.30
CA THR A 35 9.50 23.78 12.25
C THR A 35 9.06 23.60 13.70
N SER A 36 8.03 22.80 13.97
CA SER A 36 7.61 22.39 15.32
C SER A 36 8.54 21.32 15.93
N ASN A 37 9.85 21.57 15.89
CA ASN A 37 10.93 20.78 16.51
C ASN A 37 11.01 19.29 16.14
N GLY A 38 10.52 18.87 14.97
CA GLY A 38 10.77 17.53 14.44
C GLY A 38 10.26 16.37 15.32
N VAL A 39 9.26 16.63 16.16
CA VAL A 39 8.65 15.61 17.04
C VAL A 39 7.61 14.76 16.30
N HIS A 40 7.16 15.21 15.12
CA HIS A 40 6.08 14.58 14.38
C HIS A 40 6.55 14.02 13.03
N PRO A 41 6.11 12.79 12.66
CA PRO A 41 6.48 12.17 11.39
C PRO A 41 5.71 12.75 10.19
N ASP A 42 4.49 13.25 10.37
CA ASP A 42 3.57 13.62 9.26
C ASP A 42 4.14 14.63 8.25
N PRO A 43 4.83 15.72 8.66
CA PRO A 43 5.41 16.64 7.69
C PRO A 43 6.46 15.98 6.81
N TYR A 44 7.25 15.05 7.37
CA TYR A 44 8.25 14.30 6.60
C TYR A 44 7.58 13.33 5.62
N LEU A 45 6.48 12.69 6.01
CA LEU A 45 5.68 11.83 5.13
C LEU A 45 5.06 12.61 3.96
N GLY A 46 4.49 13.78 4.24
CA GLY A 46 3.93 14.68 3.23
C GLY A 46 4.99 15.14 2.24
N LEU A 47 6.13 15.62 2.74
CA LEU A 47 7.26 16.02 1.90
C LEU A 47 7.85 14.85 1.10
N ALA A 48 7.93 13.65 1.68
CA ALA A 48 8.39 12.46 0.98
C ALA A 48 7.46 12.12 -0.19
N THR A 49 6.15 12.20 0.02
CA THR A 49 5.14 11.97 -1.02
C THR A 49 5.27 12.97 -2.16
N ILE A 50 5.49 14.26 -1.85
CA ILE A 50 5.77 15.30 -2.86
C ILE A 50 7.06 14.99 -3.62
N ALA A 51 8.11 14.57 -2.93
CA ALA A 51 9.38 14.20 -3.56
C ALA A 51 9.23 13.01 -4.52
N VAL A 52 8.44 11.98 -4.17
CA VAL A 52 8.08 10.87 -5.07
C VAL A 52 7.36 11.38 -6.31
N GLN A 53 6.33 12.23 -6.15
CA GLN A 53 5.57 12.77 -7.29
C GLN A 53 6.43 13.63 -8.24
N ARG A 54 7.52 14.21 -7.72
CA ARG A 54 8.50 14.97 -8.51
C ARG A 54 9.66 14.11 -9.05
N GLY A 55 9.63 12.78 -8.84
CA GLY A 55 10.68 11.86 -9.27
C GLY A 55 11.99 11.95 -8.48
N LYS A 56 11.99 12.66 -7.35
CA LYS A 56 13.17 12.83 -6.48
C LYS A 56 13.24 11.70 -5.44
N LEU A 57 13.49 10.49 -5.92
CA LEU A 57 13.38 9.28 -5.09
C LEU A 57 14.40 9.23 -3.94
N ASP A 58 15.61 9.78 -4.11
CA ASP A 58 16.61 9.84 -3.03
C ASP A 58 16.19 10.79 -1.90
N ASP A 59 15.63 11.94 -2.25
CA ASP A 59 15.08 12.90 -1.27
C ASP A 59 13.91 12.27 -0.52
N ALA A 60 12.99 11.61 -1.25
CA ALA A 60 11.87 10.89 -0.67
C ALA A 60 12.33 9.80 0.32
N MET A 61 13.32 8.98 -0.06
CA MET A 61 13.88 7.96 0.81
C MET A 61 14.49 8.55 2.09
N SER A 62 15.19 9.69 1.98
CA SER A 62 15.72 10.39 3.17
C SER A 62 14.60 10.88 4.09
N LEU A 63 13.52 11.42 3.53
CA LEU A 63 12.37 11.93 4.28
C LEU A 63 11.58 10.80 4.95
N TYR A 64 11.34 9.68 4.27
CA TYR A 64 10.71 8.51 4.88
C TYR A 64 11.55 7.92 6.01
N ARG A 65 12.87 7.85 5.86
CA ARG A 65 13.77 7.41 6.96
C ARG A 65 13.70 8.35 8.16
N LYS A 66 13.61 9.67 7.93
CA LYS A 66 13.41 10.64 9.02
C LYS A 66 12.08 10.42 9.72
N ALA A 67 10.97 10.28 8.97
CA ALA A 67 9.66 9.98 9.54
C ALA A 67 9.72 8.70 10.39
N SER A 68 10.25 7.61 9.83
CA SER A 68 10.36 6.32 10.51
C SER A 68 11.30 6.34 11.72
N SER A 69 12.28 7.24 11.77
CA SER A 69 13.16 7.41 12.94
C SER A 69 12.48 8.12 14.11
N ILE A 70 11.45 8.92 13.83
CA ILE A 70 10.59 9.54 14.84
C ILE A 70 9.56 8.51 15.31
N GLU A 71 8.80 7.96 14.37
CA GLU A 71 7.82 6.91 14.59
C GLU A 71 7.67 6.08 13.32
N ALA A 72 7.95 4.78 13.42
CA ALA A 72 7.72 3.85 12.31
C ALA A 72 6.22 3.57 12.17
N ASP A 73 5.64 4.05 11.06
CA ASP A 73 4.25 3.83 10.65
C ASP A 73 4.16 3.07 9.32
N ASP A 74 2.95 2.67 8.94
CA ASP A 74 2.71 1.93 7.71
C ASP A 74 2.99 2.75 6.44
N ARG A 75 2.76 4.07 6.48
CA ARG A 75 2.98 4.99 5.35
C ARG A 75 4.47 5.15 5.01
N SER A 76 5.33 5.39 6.01
CA SER A 76 6.78 5.47 5.80
C SER A 76 7.36 4.16 5.29
N LEU A 77 6.96 3.04 5.90
CA LEU A 77 7.42 1.71 5.50
C LEU A 77 6.99 1.37 4.07
N SER A 78 5.72 1.61 3.71
CA SER A 78 5.23 1.39 2.34
C SER A 78 5.92 2.31 1.33
N GLY A 79 6.16 3.56 1.69
CA GLY A 79 6.87 4.53 0.84
C GLY A 79 8.32 4.11 0.55
N MET A 80 9.06 3.67 1.56
CA MET A 80 10.42 3.12 1.38
C MET A 80 10.39 1.86 0.51
N ALA A 81 9.45 0.96 0.77
CA ALA A 81 9.30 -0.29 0.02
C ALA A 81 8.99 -0.06 -1.45
N LEU A 82 8.17 0.94 -1.79
CA LEU A 82 7.91 1.30 -3.19
C LEU A 82 9.17 1.79 -3.91
N ILE A 83 9.99 2.62 -3.24
CA ILE A 83 11.23 3.13 -3.81
C ILE A 83 12.27 2.01 -3.98
N GLU A 84 12.39 1.11 -3.00
CA GLU A 84 13.24 -0.08 -3.07
C GLU A 84 12.77 -1.02 -4.18
N MET A 85 11.45 -1.21 -4.27
CA MET A 85 10.65 -1.63 -5.42
C MET A 85 11.27 -1.23 -6.76
N GLU A 86 11.21 0.06 -7.04
CA GLU A 86 11.67 0.65 -8.30
C GLU A 86 13.18 0.51 -8.53
N ARG A 87 13.96 0.36 -7.46
CA ARG A 87 15.42 0.15 -7.52
C ARG A 87 15.83 -1.30 -7.71
N GLY A 88 14.88 -2.23 -7.75
CA GLY A 88 15.15 -3.67 -7.82
C GLY A 88 15.68 -4.26 -6.50
N GLN A 89 15.47 -3.56 -5.38
CA GLN A 89 15.84 -3.99 -4.04
C GLN A 89 14.70 -4.83 -3.43
N SER A 90 14.39 -5.95 -4.07
CA SER A 90 13.19 -6.75 -3.77
C SER A 90 13.15 -7.26 -2.33
N ALA A 91 14.28 -7.66 -1.76
CA ALA A 91 14.34 -8.23 -0.41
C ALA A 91 14.04 -7.18 0.69
N GLU A 92 14.62 -5.99 0.54
CA GLU A 92 14.37 -4.85 1.40
C GLU A 92 12.92 -4.39 1.30
N ALA A 93 12.41 -4.24 0.06
CA ALA A 93 11.03 -3.84 -0.20
C ALA A 93 10.03 -4.81 0.43
N PHE A 94 10.26 -6.12 0.27
CA PHE A 94 9.42 -7.16 0.88
C PHE A 94 9.41 -7.06 2.41
N THR A 95 10.57 -6.77 3.03
CA THR A 95 10.69 -6.60 4.47
C THR A 95 9.90 -5.37 4.95
N HIS A 96 10.03 -4.23 4.25
CA HIS A 96 9.33 -3.01 4.62
C HIS A 96 7.82 -3.11 4.40
N PHE A 97 7.33 -3.73 3.32
CA PHE A 97 5.90 -3.95 3.15
C PHE A 97 5.31 -4.88 4.23
N LYS A 98 6.01 -5.95 4.63
CA LYS A 98 5.61 -6.77 5.77
C LYS A 98 5.52 -5.96 7.06
N GLY A 99 6.50 -5.09 7.29
CA GLY A 99 6.48 -4.15 8.41
C GLY A 99 5.29 -3.21 8.37
N ALA A 100 4.94 -2.70 7.18
CA ALA A 100 3.76 -1.84 7.00
C ALA A 100 2.46 -2.57 7.34
N LEU A 101 2.26 -3.81 6.88
CA LEU A 101 1.07 -4.61 7.23
C LEU A 101 1.01 -4.97 8.71
N ALA A 102 2.16 -5.15 9.37
CA ALA A 102 2.19 -5.35 10.82
C ALA A 102 1.75 -4.11 11.61
N LYS A 103 1.90 -2.90 11.03
CA LYS A 103 1.43 -1.64 11.61
C LYS A 103 -0.03 -1.36 11.28
N ASN A 104 -0.42 -1.62 10.03
CA ASN A 104 -1.76 -1.43 9.53
C ASN A 104 -2.11 -2.58 8.57
N PRO A 105 -2.86 -3.59 9.05
CA PRO A 105 -3.27 -4.72 8.23
C PRO A 105 -4.13 -4.34 7.02
N GLU A 106 -4.77 -3.15 7.03
CA GLU A 106 -5.62 -2.67 5.94
C GLU A 106 -4.86 -1.86 4.87
N ASN A 107 -3.52 -1.77 4.97
CA ASN A 107 -2.71 -1.05 4.01
C ASN A 107 -2.61 -1.79 2.65
N LEU A 108 -3.50 -1.45 1.72
CA LEU A 108 -3.56 -2.03 0.38
C LEU A 108 -2.30 -1.80 -0.45
N VAL A 109 -1.60 -0.68 -0.25
CA VAL A 109 -0.35 -0.40 -0.96
C VAL A 109 0.71 -1.44 -0.58
N ALA A 110 0.81 -1.75 0.71
CA ALA A 110 1.72 -2.77 1.20
C ALA A 110 1.30 -4.19 0.77
N LEU A 111 0.00 -4.50 0.86
CA LEU A 111 -0.53 -5.80 0.48
C LEU A 111 -0.28 -6.11 -1.01
N PHE A 112 -0.65 -5.20 -1.90
CA PHE A 112 -0.43 -5.38 -3.34
C PHE A 112 1.05 -5.26 -3.73
N GLY A 113 1.82 -4.46 -2.99
CA GLY A 113 3.28 -4.41 -3.11
C GLY A 113 3.92 -5.77 -2.86
N LEU A 114 3.53 -6.46 -1.79
CA LEU A 114 3.98 -7.83 -1.48
C LEU A 114 3.55 -8.82 -2.55
N VAL A 115 2.30 -8.80 -2.99
CA VAL A 115 1.82 -9.71 -4.04
C VAL A 115 2.62 -9.53 -5.31
N ARG A 116 2.88 -8.28 -5.74
CA ARG A 116 3.66 -8.01 -6.94
C ARG A 116 5.10 -8.54 -6.83
N LEU A 117 5.76 -8.33 -5.68
CA LEU A 117 7.11 -8.84 -5.44
C LEU A 117 7.12 -10.37 -5.39
N ALA A 118 6.20 -10.97 -4.64
CA ALA A 118 6.07 -12.42 -4.52
C ALA A 118 5.78 -13.08 -5.87
N HIS A 119 4.98 -12.44 -6.72
CA HIS A 119 4.73 -12.92 -8.08
C HIS A 119 6.01 -12.91 -8.93
N ALA A 120 6.80 -11.83 -8.85
CA ALA A 120 8.05 -11.71 -9.60
C ALA A 120 9.13 -12.70 -9.11
N ASP A 121 9.14 -12.99 -7.81
CA ASP A 121 10.13 -13.85 -7.16
C ASP A 121 9.66 -15.32 -7.03
N GLU A 122 8.51 -15.70 -7.60
CA GLU A 122 7.90 -17.05 -7.49
C GLU A 122 7.68 -17.51 -6.03
N ARG A 123 7.24 -16.59 -5.17
CA ARG A 123 7.03 -16.79 -3.72
C ARG A 123 5.59 -16.49 -3.29
N LEU A 124 4.61 -16.75 -4.17
CA LEU A 124 3.20 -16.40 -3.95
C LEU A 124 2.59 -17.07 -2.72
N GLU A 125 3.07 -18.25 -2.33
CA GLU A 125 2.63 -18.97 -1.13
C GLU A 125 2.85 -18.15 0.15
N GLU A 126 3.92 -17.33 0.19
CA GLU A 126 4.23 -16.51 1.37
C GLU A 126 3.23 -15.36 1.58
N VAL A 127 2.52 -14.94 0.53
CA VAL A 127 1.60 -13.79 0.59
C VAL A 127 0.14 -14.17 0.79
N LEU A 128 -0.24 -15.44 0.58
CA LEU A 128 -1.62 -15.91 0.78
C LEU A 128 -2.17 -15.59 2.19
N PRO A 129 -1.42 -15.80 3.30
CA PRO A 129 -1.93 -15.49 4.62
C PRO A 129 -2.28 -14.01 4.80
N TYR A 130 -1.51 -13.10 4.20
CA TYR A 130 -1.78 -11.66 4.30
C TYR A 130 -3.07 -11.25 3.57
N LEU A 131 -3.35 -11.88 2.42
CA LEU A 131 -4.60 -11.66 1.68
C LEU A 131 -5.81 -12.23 2.44
N GLN A 132 -5.65 -13.42 3.04
CA GLN A 132 -6.68 -14.05 3.85
C GLN A 132 -6.97 -13.26 5.13
N ASP A 133 -5.93 -12.80 5.83
CA ASP A 133 -6.03 -11.96 7.02
C ASP A 133 -6.75 -10.64 6.70
N TYR A 134 -6.43 -9.99 5.57
CA TYR A 134 -7.17 -8.81 5.12
C TYR A 134 -8.66 -9.11 4.91
N LEU A 135 -9.00 -10.21 4.23
CA LEU A 135 -10.39 -10.59 3.96
C LEU A 135 -11.15 -11.05 5.22
N ALA A 136 -10.46 -11.42 6.29
CA ALA A 136 -11.09 -11.64 7.59
C ALA A 136 -11.54 -10.30 8.24
N LEU A 137 -10.85 -9.20 7.93
CA LEU A 137 -11.19 -7.85 8.38
C LEU A 137 -12.26 -7.20 7.49
N ASP A 138 -12.08 -7.27 6.17
CA ASP A 138 -13.04 -6.79 5.17
C ASP A 138 -13.40 -7.89 4.16
N PRO A 139 -14.42 -8.71 4.48
CA PRO A 139 -14.87 -9.78 3.59
C PRO A 139 -15.48 -9.31 2.27
N LEU A 140 -15.83 -8.03 2.14
CA LEU A 140 -16.50 -7.46 0.97
C LEU A 140 -15.51 -6.78 0.00
N LYS A 141 -14.21 -6.78 0.32
CA LYS A 141 -13.18 -6.21 -0.55
C LYS A 141 -12.91 -7.09 -1.77
N HIS A 142 -13.73 -6.93 -2.80
CA HIS A 142 -13.63 -7.72 -4.06
C HIS A 142 -12.25 -7.66 -4.69
N GLU A 143 -11.58 -6.50 -4.67
CA GLU A 143 -10.24 -6.31 -5.23
C GLU A 143 -9.20 -7.25 -4.58
N VAL A 144 -9.23 -7.38 -3.25
CA VAL A 144 -8.32 -8.26 -2.51
C VAL A 144 -8.70 -9.73 -2.72
N ARG A 145 -9.99 -10.04 -2.76
CA ARG A 145 -10.47 -11.41 -3.04
C ARG A 145 -10.10 -11.86 -4.45
N PHE A 146 -10.20 -10.98 -5.43
CA PHE A 146 -9.78 -11.25 -6.80
C PHE A 146 -8.26 -11.45 -6.89
N THR A 147 -7.50 -10.66 -6.14
CA THR A 147 -6.04 -10.84 -6.02
C THR A 147 -5.69 -12.20 -5.42
N LEU A 148 -6.38 -12.64 -4.36
CA LEU A 148 -6.20 -13.98 -3.78
C LEU A 148 -6.51 -15.09 -4.80
N ALA A 149 -7.62 -14.98 -5.53
CA ALA A 149 -7.95 -15.92 -6.58
C ALA A 149 -6.85 -15.98 -7.65
N GLY A 150 -6.35 -14.82 -8.11
CA GLY A 150 -5.24 -14.74 -9.07
C GLY A 150 -3.96 -15.43 -8.56
N CYS A 151 -3.57 -15.20 -7.30
CA CYS A 151 -2.45 -15.89 -6.69
C CYS A 151 -2.67 -17.41 -6.68
N LEU A 152 -3.86 -17.88 -6.30
CA LEU A 152 -4.21 -19.30 -6.28
C LEU A 152 -4.18 -19.93 -7.69
N VAL A 153 -4.59 -19.20 -8.72
CA VAL A 153 -4.47 -19.66 -10.13
C VAL A 153 -3.01 -19.86 -10.51
N SER A 154 -2.14 -18.88 -10.22
CA SER A 154 -0.70 -18.98 -10.52
C SER A 154 -0.02 -20.15 -9.78
N LEU A 155 -0.55 -20.54 -8.62
CA LEU A 155 -0.08 -21.68 -7.85
C LEU A 155 -0.69 -23.02 -8.29
N GLY A 156 -1.64 -23.02 -9.23
CA GLY A 156 -2.36 -24.22 -9.69
C GLY A 156 -3.50 -24.68 -8.76
N HIS A 157 -3.84 -23.88 -7.75
CA HIS A 157 -4.91 -24.15 -6.79
C HIS A 157 -6.28 -23.72 -7.35
N HIS A 158 -6.64 -24.27 -8.52
CA HIS A 158 -7.79 -23.82 -9.31
C HIS A 158 -9.15 -23.97 -8.58
N ALA A 159 -9.31 -25.01 -7.76
CA ALA A 159 -10.54 -25.22 -7.01
C ALA A 159 -10.75 -24.15 -5.92
N GLU A 160 -9.68 -23.79 -5.20
CA GLU A 160 -9.72 -22.72 -4.19
C GLU A 160 -9.93 -21.36 -4.85
N ALA A 161 -9.25 -21.09 -5.97
CA ALA A 161 -9.46 -19.88 -6.76
C ALA A 161 -10.93 -19.72 -7.19
N GLY A 162 -11.56 -20.81 -7.66
CA GLY A 162 -12.97 -20.81 -8.05
C GLY A 162 -13.90 -20.46 -6.89
N ALA A 163 -13.64 -20.99 -5.70
CA ALA A 163 -14.43 -20.68 -4.51
C ALA A 163 -14.35 -19.19 -4.13
N GLU A 164 -13.18 -18.57 -4.24
CA GLU A 164 -13.01 -17.14 -4.00
C GLU A 164 -13.76 -16.28 -5.03
N ILE A 165 -13.74 -16.68 -6.29
CA ILE A 165 -14.47 -15.98 -7.36
C ILE A 165 -15.99 -16.13 -7.21
N ASP A 166 -16.48 -17.30 -6.81
CA ASP A 166 -17.89 -17.52 -6.52
C ASP A 166 -18.40 -16.58 -5.40
N GLN A 167 -17.57 -16.29 -4.40
CA GLN A 167 -17.91 -15.31 -3.36
C GLN A 167 -18.05 -13.89 -3.92
N ILE A 168 -17.20 -13.47 -4.87
CA ILE A 168 -17.34 -12.18 -5.55
C ILE A 168 -18.67 -12.16 -6.32
N LEU A 169 -18.93 -13.17 -7.13
CA LEU A 169 -20.12 -13.25 -7.98
C LEU A 169 -21.43 -13.38 -7.19
N LEU A 170 -21.39 -13.94 -5.99
CA LEU A 170 -22.54 -13.98 -5.09
C LEU A 170 -22.97 -12.57 -4.65
N GLN A 171 -22.00 -11.67 -4.44
CA GLN A 171 -22.21 -10.31 -3.95
C GLN A 171 -22.39 -9.29 -5.09
N ASP A 172 -21.62 -9.47 -6.16
CA ASP A 172 -21.66 -8.68 -7.38
C ASP A 172 -21.69 -9.61 -8.61
N PRO A 173 -22.89 -10.10 -9.00
CA PRO A 173 -23.05 -10.94 -10.19
C PRO A 173 -22.66 -10.24 -11.49
N ALA A 174 -22.58 -8.90 -11.49
CA ALA A 174 -22.25 -8.11 -12.67
C ALA A 174 -20.74 -7.94 -12.85
N ASN A 175 -19.90 -8.38 -11.91
CA ASN A 175 -18.45 -8.27 -12.00
C ASN A 175 -17.90 -9.04 -13.23
N ASP A 176 -17.47 -8.30 -14.26
CA ASP A 176 -17.00 -8.89 -15.52
C ASP A 176 -15.70 -9.71 -15.32
N ALA A 177 -14.74 -9.14 -14.59
CA ALA A 177 -13.45 -9.80 -14.35
C ALA A 177 -13.60 -11.13 -13.61
N ALA A 178 -14.48 -11.17 -12.60
CA ALA A 178 -14.79 -12.39 -11.86
C ALA A 178 -15.47 -13.44 -12.75
N ARG A 179 -16.38 -13.04 -13.64
CA ARG A 179 -17.03 -13.97 -14.59
C ARG A 179 -16.04 -14.55 -15.60
N GLU A 180 -15.17 -13.72 -16.16
CA GLU A 180 -14.14 -14.16 -17.09
C GLU A 180 -13.22 -15.20 -16.45
N LEU A 181 -12.73 -14.94 -15.24
CA LEU A 181 -11.86 -15.87 -14.52
C LEU A 181 -12.61 -17.16 -14.12
N ALA A 182 -13.89 -17.06 -13.72
CA ALA A 182 -14.71 -18.25 -13.43
C ALA A 182 -14.86 -19.16 -14.66
N ASP A 183 -15.06 -18.57 -15.83
CA ASP A 183 -15.21 -19.32 -17.08
C ASP A 183 -13.89 -19.95 -17.54
N GLU A 184 -12.76 -19.28 -17.31
CA GLU A 184 -11.43 -19.85 -17.52
C GLU A 184 -11.19 -21.07 -16.61
N LEU A 185 -11.47 -20.95 -15.31
CA LEU A 185 -11.30 -22.03 -14.34
C LEU A 185 -12.15 -23.27 -14.67
N LYS A 186 -13.39 -23.06 -15.16
CA LYS A 186 -14.25 -24.17 -15.62
C LYS A 186 -13.66 -24.90 -16.83
N ARG A 187 -12.99 -24.20 -17.74
CA ARG A 187 -12.35 -24.83 -18.91
C ARG A 187 -11.14 -25.66 -18.51
N ILE A 188 -10.40 -25.23 -17.48
CA ILE A 188 -9.24 -25.98 -16.96
C ILE A 188 -9.68 -27.26 -16.24
N ALA A 189 -10.86 -27.25 -15.61
CA ALA A 189 -11.39 -28.40 -14.87
C ALA A 189 -12.14 -29.44 -15.73
N ALA A 190 -12.39 -29.16 -17.02
CA ALA A 190 -13.15 -30.00 -17.95
C ALA A 190 -12.24 -30.88 -18.81
#